data_AF-A0A7K7RG00-F1
#
_entry.id   AF-A0A7K7RG00-F1
#
_cell.length_a   1.000
_cell.length_b   1.000
_cell.length_c   1.000
_cell.angle_alpha   90.00
_cell.angle_beta   90.00
_cell.angle_gamma   90.00
#
_symmetry.space_group_name_H-M   'P 1'
#
loop_
_entity.id
_entity.type
_entity.pdbx_description
1 polymer ?
#
loop_
_entity_poly.entity_id
_entity_poly.type
_entity_poly.pdbx_seq_one_letter_code
_entity_poly.pdbx_strand_id
1 'polypeptide(L)'
;VSEFDWSSIDTSNLPSSYKTNSRQEKKLLQLADHFLQQYSHLCPDRKPLFIHPLNECGVQKFVSTTVRPTLLPYPDMYYWSGCASFVSDYLIMEPLKCPITPPSSLYSPTTIVKYQRGNCFDFSVLLCSLLVGAGYDAYCVHGYATLEMCSLDQTQEVCPRLRKPPEVPVKEDPNKYRIKYPSEPKSQFELQQKAKEEEEAKCTQEEEREEEVVEEVEKPKRDPLHGLRVHAWVLVLSGKRKVSETFFINPFTGNNHSTKDECFLGIESIWNDKNYWVNMQDCRKGCKDLSFDLSNHFCWEIMFPESNEDSQLPTESPKNSTDDMQEKKKIGRSFEMPLSWVDRIKVSCKEYENPFPRGKKVILYDKAKQEKWAAYANSDGLVERLTVYADSDRTEELEVKEWFEHRKDLLYMREVNHQTQLITDHFHPGHPLLLKAHTYTSLEPETGHTVEFYHKARVDGLWKRSETATEMTEYFEEREDLLHKRLIKFGERDQGMEMAGGTAEANARPIVQIKEYFHRNPKKPADEDVEERVFKVIDDVIQLTYHLEVYDIIPSKVVFARVIGREKREGEIFLSRENTVKYQPWSSEKHKNMRYLYNLLWELRAEQKDLKQLVRDSEAEV
;
A
#
# COMPACT_ATOMS: atom_id res chain seq x y z
N VAL A 1 16.45 11.66 -27.29
CA VAL A 1 15.65 12.77 -26.72
C VAL A 1 16.55 13.99 -26.76
N SER A 2 16.17 15.08 -27.43
CA SER A 2 17.00 16.29 -27.40
C SER A 2 17.12 16.76 -25.95
N GLU A 3 18.34 17.05 -25.49
CA GLU A 3 18.56 17.65 -24.18
C GLU A 3 17.78 18.98 -24.11
N PHE A 4 16.92 19.12 -23.10
CA PHE A 4 16.18 20.36 -22.89
C PHE A 4 17.17 21.42 -22.40
N ASP A 5 17.20 22.56 -23.08
CA ASP A 5 18.09 23.65 -22.71
C ASP A 5 17.30 24.77 -22.03
N TRP A 6 17.59 24.99 -20.75
CA TRP A 6 17.03 26.09 -19.97
C TRP A 6 17.32 27.48 -20.59
N SER A 7 18.34 27.62 -21.43
CA SER A 7 18.63 28.87 -22.15
C SER A 7 17.57 29.23 -23.20
N SER A 8 16.77 28.24 -23.63
CA SER A 8 15.74 28.39 -24.67
C SER A 8 14.34 28.77 -24.15
N ILE A 9 14.22 29.07 -22.86
CA ILE A 9 12.92 29.39 -22.24
C ILE A 9 12.34 30.68 -22.81
N ASP A 10 11.08 30.59 -23.27
CA ASP A 10 10.32 31.78 -23.64
C ASP A 10 9.94 32.61 -22.40
N THR A 11 10.64 33.73 -22.22
CA THR A 11 10.40 34.72 -21.16
C THR A 11 9.56 35.91 -21.63
N SER A 12 9.14 35.95 -22.90
CA SER A 12 8.45 37.10 -23.49
C SER A 12 7.13 37.41 -22.76
N ASN A 13 6.35 36.37 -22.47
CA ASN A 13 5.02 36.46 -21.86
C ASN A 13 5.05 36.58 -20.32
N LEU A 14 6.23 36.59 -19.69
CA LEU A 14 6.33 36.72 -18.24
C LEU A 14 6.03 38.16 -17.76
N PRO A 15 5.35 38.33 -16.60
CA PRO A 15 5.06 39.63 -16.01
C PRO A 15 6.31 40.47 -15.73
N SER A 16 6.12 41.79 -15.55
CA SER A 16 7.20 42.72 -15.23
C SER A 16 7.89 42.43 -13.88
N SER A 17 7.19 41.80 -12.93
CA SER A 17 7.75 41.37 -11.65
C SER A 17 8.89 40.36 -11.79
N TYR A 18 8.90 39.57 -12.87
CA TYR A 18 9.97 38.61 -13.18
C TYR A 18 11.18 39.30 -13.79
N LYS A 19 10.96 40.39 -14.54
CA LYS A 19 11.98 41.09 -15.33
C LYS A 19 12.64 42.25 -14.61
N THR A 20 12.06 42.73 -13.50
CA THR A 20 12.55 43.90 -12.77
C THR A 20 12.38 43.74 -11.26
N ASN A 21 13.23 44.45 -10.51
CA ASN A 21 13.10 44.55 -9.06
C ASN A 21 12.42 45.87 -8.68
N SER A 22 11.36 45.77 -7.87
CA SER A 22 10.68 46.86 -7.19
C SER A 22 11.62 47.60 -6.22
N ARG A 23 11.19 48.77 -5.74
CA ARG A 23 11.97 49.54 -4.75
C ARG A 23 12.16 48.79 -3.44
N GLN A 24 11.18 47.97 -3.03
CA GLN A 24 11.28 47.15 -1.83
C GLN A 24 12.23 45.98 -2.03
N GLU A 25 12.13 45.26 -3.16
CA GLU A 25 13.06 44.17 -3.49
C GLU A 25 14.50 44.65 -3.60
N LYS A 26 14.75 45.84 -4.19
CA LYS A 26 16.11 46.41 -4.23
C LYS A 26 16.69 46.68 -2.84
N LYS A 27 15.86 47.16 -1.90
CA LYS A 27 16.28 47.34 -0.50
C LYS A 27 16.53 46.00 0.18
N LEU A 28 15.66 45.01 -0.06
CA LEU A 28 15.83 43.65 0.43
C LEU A 28 17.16 43.05 -0.02
N LEU A 29 17.49 43.17 -1.30
CA LEU A 29 18.74 42.68 -1.86
C LEU A 29 19.96 43.39 -1.25
N GLN A 30 19.89 44.70 -1.01
CA GLN A 30 20.97 45.42 -0.31
C GLN A 30 21.17 44.93 1.14
N LEU A 31 20.07 44.63 1.85
CA LEU A 31 20.15 44.04 3.19
C LEU A 31 20.72 42.62 3.14
N ALA A 32 20.35 41.83 2.13
CA ALA A 32 20.89 40.51 1.86
C ALA A 32 22.38 40.53 1.58
N ASP A 33 22.84 41.44 0.73
CA ASP A 33 24.26 41.63 0.43
C ASP A 33 25.05 41.99 1.70
N HIS A 34 24.52 42.91 2.52
CA HIS A 34 25.18 43.29 3.77
C HIS A 34 25.24 42.12 4.76
N PHE A 35 24.15 41.37 4.90
CA PHE A 35 24.12 40.17 5.74
C PHE A 35 25.11 39.11 5.26
N LEU A 36 25.19 38.86 3.94
CA LEU A 36 26.13 37.93 3.34
C LEU A 36 27.59 38.35 3.57
N GLN A 37 27.90 39.64 3.47
CA GLN A 37 29.24 40.18 3.74
C GLN A 37 29.63 40.02 5.21
N GLN A 38 28.71 40.33 6.14
CA GLN A 38 28.93 40.14 7.58
C GLN A 38 29.15 38.66 7.90
N TYR A 39 28.30 37.78 7.37
CA TYR A 39 28.42 36.35 7.54
C TYR A 39 29.76 35.81 7.01
N SER A 40 30.15 36.21 5.80
CA SER A 40 31.41 35.76 5.19
C SER A 40 32.64 36.26 5.97
N HIS A 41 32.53 37.42 6.63
CA HIS A 41 33.58 37.95 7.51
C HIS A 41 33.67 37.18 8.83
N LEU A 42 32.53 36.84 9.44
CA LEU A 42 32.46 36.11 10.71
C LEU A 42 32.79 34.62 10.56
N CYS A 43 32.47 34.03 9.41
CA CYS A 43 32.61 32.60 9.12
C CYS A 43 33.40 32.38 7.81
N PRO A 44 34.70 32.72 7.76
CA PRO A 44 35.48 32.67 6.51
C PRO A 44 35.68 31.26 5.95
N ASP A 45 35.64 30.23 6.81
CA ASP A 45 35.82 28.83 6.42
C ASP A 45 34.54 28.18 5.87
N ARG A 46 33.38 28.85 5.98
CA ARG A 46 32.09 28.32 5.50
C ARG A 46 31.82 28.74 4.05
N LYS A 47 31.06 27.92 3.33
CA LYS A 47 30.62 28.24 1.96
C LYS A 47 29.67 29.46 1.97
N PRO A 48 29.63 30.24 0.88
CA PRO A 48 28.71 31.38 0.77
C PRO A 48 27.24 30.90 0.79
N LEU A 49 26.38 31.71 1.41
CA LEU A 49 24.96 31.41 1.56
C LEU A 49 24.20 31.56 0.23
N PHE A 50 23.18 30.71 0.04
CA PHE A 50 22.29 30.76 -1.10
C PHE A 50 21.12 31.73 -0.86
N ILE A 51 21.33 33.02 -1.15
CA ILE A 51 20.39 34.09 -0.75
C ILE A 51 19.63 34.74 -1.92
N HIS A 52 20.31 35.11 -2.99
CA HIS A 52 19.69 35.82 -4.12
C HIS A 52 20.16 35.33 -5.51
N PRO A 53 19.80 34.08 -5.89
CA PRO A 53 20.10 33.54 -7.21
C PRO A 53 19.44 34.32 -8.34
N LEU A 54 19.88 34.06 -9.58
CA LEU A 54 19.24 34.60 -10.78
C LEU A 54 17.95 33.84 -11.09
N ASN A 55 16.88 34.52 -11.49
CA ASN A 55 15.70 33.86 -12.02
C ASN A 55 15.81 33.56 -13.53
N GLU A 56 14.74 33.04 -14.15
CA GLU A 56 14.64 32.77 -15.60
C GLU A 56 14.92 33.99 -16.49
N CYS A 57 14.73 35.21 -15.98
CA CYS A 57 14.95 36.45 -16.71
C CYS A 57 16.35 37.04 -16.46
N GLY A 58 17.23 36.35 -15.73
CA GLY A 58 18.56 36.85 -15.36
C GLY A 58 18.52 37.96 -14.30
N VAL A 59 17.45 38.04 -13.51
CA VAL A 59 17.30 39.05 -12.44
C VAL A 59 17.56 38.39 -11.10
N GLN A 60 18.39 39.02 -10.25
CA GLN A 60 18.60 38.55 -8.88
C GLN A 60 17.34 38.72 -8.05
N LYS A 61 16.89 37.62 -7.44
CA LYS A 61 15.69 37.55 -6.59
C LYS A 61 16.03 36.88 -5.28
N PHE A 62 15.50 37.41 -4.18
CA PHE A 62 15.70 36.82 -2.85
C PHE A 62 14.93 35.50 -2.73
N VAL A 63 15.56 34.45 -2.20
CA VAL A 63 14.98 33.08 -2.19
C VAL A 63 13.60 33.01 -1.53
N SER A 64 13.38 33.68 -0.40
CA SER A 64 12.07 33.72 0.28
C SER A 64 10.97 34.34 -0.58
N THR A 65 11.30 35.33 -1.41
CA THR A 65 10.32 35.96 -2.32
C THR A 65 9.95 35.07 -3.52
N THR A 66 10.67 33.97 -3.72
CA THR A 66 10.35 32.97 -4.74
C THR A 66 9.30 31.96 -4.23
N VAL A 67 9.21 31.78 -2.91
CA VAL A 67 8.15 30.97 -2.29
C VAL A 67 6.83 31.72 -2.44
N ARG A 68 5.85 31.10 -3.08
CA ARG A 68 4.54 31.68 -3.37
C ARG A 68 3.44 30.85 -2.74
N PRO A 69 3.05 31.13 -1.47
CA PRO A 69 1.98 30.42 -0.80
C PRO A 69 0.72 30.29 -1.66
N THR A 70 0.40 29.08 -2.09
CA THR A 70 -0.72 28.80 -3.00
C THR A 70 -1.44 27.54 -2.59
N LEU A 71 -2.74 27.64 -2.32
CA LEU A 71 -3.63 26.50 -2.12
C LEU A 71 -4.32 26.15 -3.45
N LEU A 72 -4.14 24.93 -3.93
CA LEU A 72 -4.83 24.41 -5.10
C LEU A 72 -6.22 23.87 -4.72
N PRO A 73 -7.22 23.90 -5.64
CA PRO A 73 -8.60 23.54 -5.35
C PRO A 73 -8.86 22.01 -5.34
N TYR A 74 -7.88 21.21 -4.97
CA TYR A 74 -7.97 19.74 -4.97
C TYR A 74 -7.94 19.19 -3.55
N PRO A 75 -8.82 18.25 -3.17
CA PRO A 75 -8.91 17.73 -1.79
C PRO A 75 -7.60 17.16 -1.25
N ASP A 76 -6.82 16.44 -2.06
CA ASP A 76 -5.56 15.83 -1.59
C ASP A 76 -4.48 16.87 -1.29
N MET A 77 -4.54 18.04 -1.94
CA MET A 77 -3.60 19.15 -1.74
C MET A 77 -3.77 19.86 -0.39
N TYR A 78 -4.78 19.49 0.40
CA TYR A 78 -4.92 19.96 1.78
C TYR A 78 -4.00 19.18 2.74
N TYR A 79 -3.49 18.03 2.32
CA TYR A 79 -2.61 17.16 3.10
C TYR A 79 -1.18 17.23 2.57
N TRP A 80 -0.20 17.17 3.48
CA TRP A 80 1.21 17.23 3.09
C TRP A 80 1.60 16.08 2.14
N SER A 81 1.03 14.88 2.35
CA SER A 81 1.31 13.69 1.54
C SER A 81 0.80 13.84 0.12
N GLY A 82 -0.38 14.45 -0.06
CA GLY A 82 -0.92 14.76 -1.38
C GLY A 82 -0.06 15.75 -2.13
N CYS A 83 0.33 16.88 -1.49
CA CYS A 83 1.26 17.85 -2.08
C CYS A 83 2.60 17.21 -2.49
N ALA A 84 3.17 16.37 -1.61
CA ALA A 84 4.46 15.73 -1.84
C ALA A 84 4.39 14.70 -2.99
N SER A 85 3.36 13.86 -3.02
CA SER A 85 3.14 12.88 -4.11
C SER A 85 2.89 13.59 -5.44
N PHE A 86 2.11 14.67 -5.46
CA PHE A 86 1.87 15.42 -6.69
C PHE A 86 3.16 16.04 -7.22
N VAL A 87 3.95 16.72 -6.40
CA VAL A 87 5.21 17.33 -6.88
C VAL A 87 6.19 16.27 -7.39
N SER A 88 6.32 15.14 -6.68
CA SER A 88 7.22 14.07 -7.09
C SER A 88 6.77 13.39 -8.39
N ASP A 89 5.47 13.21 -8.60
CA ASP A 89 4.90 12.58 -9.79
C ASP A 89 4.79 13.56 -10.99
N TYR A 90 4.59 14.85 -10.71
CA TYR A 90 4.36 15.90 -11.71
C TYR A 90 5.63 16.44 -12.36
N LEU A 91 6.77 16.39 -11.66
CA LEU A 91 8.03 16.93 -12.16
C LEU A 91 9.02 15.83 -12.53
N ILE A 92 9.79 16.08 -13.59
CA ILE A 92 10.96 15.28 -13.95
C ILE A 92 12.18 15.88 -13.25
N MET A 93 12.88 15.05 -12.47
CA MET A 93 14.12 15.44 -11.81
C MET A 93 15.23 15.67 -12.84
N GLU A 94 15.91 16.81 -12.71
CA GLU A 94 17.15 17.12 -13.40
C GLU A 94 18.27 17.36 -12.37
N PRO A 95 19.43 16.68 -12.50
CA PRO A 95 20.52 16.83 -11.55
C PRO A 95 21.14 18.23 -11.64
N LEU A 96 21.76 18.67 -10.55
CA LEU A 96 22.56 19.89 -10.54
C LEU A 96 23.73 19.76 -11.52
N LYS A 97 24.02 20.83 -12.29
CA LYS A 97 25.19 20.87 -13.20
C LYS A 97 26.49 20.53 -12.50
N CYS A 98 26.61 20.95 -11.24
CA CYS A 98 27.72 20.63 -10.36
C CYS A 98 27.14 20.18 -9.01
N PRO A 99 27.43 18.96 -8.53
CA PRO A 99 26.80 18.42 -7.34
C PRO A 99 27.29 19.08 -6.04
N ILE A 100 28.42 19.79 -6.05
CA ILE A 100 29.05 20.36 -4.84
C ILE A 100 28.75 21.85 -4.60
N THR A 101 28.02 22.47 -5.53
CA THR A 101 27.66 23.90 -5.48
C THR A 101 26.18 24.09 -5.72
N PRO A 102 25.52 25.04 -5.03
CA PRO A 102 24.13 25.38 -5.30
C PRO A 102 23.96 25.90 -6.74
N PRO A 103 22.74 25.82 -7.31
CA PRO A 103 22.49 26.27 -8.68
C PRO A 103 22.69 27.79 -8.80
N SER A 104 23.22 28.26 -9.93
CA SER A 104 23.36 29.72 -10.18
C SER A 104 22.03 30.43 -10.36
N SER A 105 21.00 29.67 -10.76
CA SER A 105 19.67 30.16 -11.06
C SER A 105 18.61 29.36 -10.32
N LEU A 106 17.57 30.05 -9.84
CA LEU A 106 16.40 29.45 -9.20
C LEU A 106 15.17 29.89 -9.98
N TYR A 107 14.47 28.93 -10.57
CA TYR A 107 13.33 29.20 -11.41
C TYR A 107 12.07 29.39 -10.57
N SER A 108 11.16 30.23 -11.07
CA SER A 108 9.87 30.40 -10.40
C SER A 108 9.04 29.09 -10.40
N PRO A 109 8.26 28.82 -9.34
CA PRO A 109 7.29 27.72 -9.31
C PRO A 109 6.37 27.66 -10.54
N THR A 110 5.98 28.80 -11.09
CA THR A 110 5.15 28.85 -12.31
C THR A 110 5.88 28.37 -13.56
N THR A 111 7.17 28.66 -13.69
CA THR A 111 7.99 28.20 -14.81
C THR A 111 8.26 26.70 -14.67
N ILE A 112 8.54 26.23 -13.45
CA ILE A 112 8.72 24.80 -13.16
C ILE A 112 7.47 23.99 -13.47
N VAL A 113 6.28 24.49 -13.09
CA VAL A 113 5.01 23.84 -13.44
C VAL A 113 4.79 23.80 -14.96
N LYS A 114 5.12 24.88 -15.67
CA LYS A 114 4.95 24.96 -17.14
C LYS A 114 5.81 23.96 -17.90
N TYR A 115 7.06 23.76 -17.49
CA TYR A 115 8.00 22.85 -18.18
C TYR A 115 8.05 21.45 -17.57
N GLN A 116 7.48 21.26 -16.37
CA GLN A 116 7.41 19.99 -15.64
C GLN A 116 8.78 19.33 -15.38
N ARG A 117 9.83 20.14 -15.21
CA ARG A 117 11.20 19.70 -14.91
C ARG A 117 11.88 20.66 -13.96
N GLY A 118 12.82 20.17 -13.17
CA GLY A 118 13.62 21.03 -12.27
C GLY A 118 14.62 20.24 -11.44
N ASN A 119 15.46 20.97 -10.71
CA ASN A 119 16.40 20.39 -9.74
C ASN A 119 15.83 20.36 -8.32
N CYS A 120 16.59 19.86 -7.34
CA CYS A 120 16.14 19.72 -5.95
C CYS A 120 15.67 21.04 -5.31
N PHE A 121 16.23 22.19 -5.69
CA PHE A 121 15.80 23.50 -5.17
C PHE A 121 14.46 23.91 -5.78
N ASP A 122 14.29 23.73 -7.09
CA ASP A 122 13.06 24.03 -7.80
C ASP A 122 11.88 23.20 -7.24
N PHE A 123 12.13 21.90 -7.04
CA PHE A 123 11.22 20.95 -6.40
C PHE A 123 10.84 21.39 -4.97
N SER A 124 11.84 21.73 -4.15
CA SER A 124 11.62 22.16 -2.76
C SER A 124 10.82 23.45 -2.66
N VAL A 125 11.11 24.44 -3.51
CA VAL A 125 10.41 25.74 -3.51
C VAL A 125 8.97 25.58 -3.98
N LEU A 126 8.70 24.75 -5.00
CA LEU A 126 7.34 24.42 -5.42
C LEU A 126 6.57 23.72 -4.29
N LEU A 127 7.14 22.67 -3.70
CA LEU A 127 6.50 21.92 -2.62
C LEU A 127 6.24 22.79 -1.39
N CYS A 128 7.22 23.56 -0.95
CA CYS A 128 7.09 24.49 0.16
C CYS A 128 6.00 25.54 -0.12
N SER A 129 5.91 26.07 -1.34
CA SER A 129 4.86 27.01 -1.75
C SER A 129 3.45 26.42 -1.61
N LEU A 130 3.26 25.15 -1.96
CA LEU A 130 1.99 24.44 -1.81
C LEU A 130 1.67 24.15 -0.33
N LEU A 131 2.65 23.68 0.44
CA LEU A 131 2.48 23.36 1.86
C LEU A 131 2.17 24.59 2.71
N VAL A 132 2.89 25.69 2.51
CA VAL A 132 2.59 26.97 3.19
C VAL A 132 1.23 27.50 2.75
N GLY A 133 0.86 27.33 1.47
CA GLY A 133 -0.48 27.65 0.96
C GLY A 133 -1.59 26.84 1.64
N ALA A 134 -1.33 25.56 1.92
CA ALA A 134 -2.17 24.72 2.75
C ALA A 134 -2.07 25.06 4.25
N GLY A 135 -1.20 25.96 4.69
CA GLY A 135 -1.10 26.39 6.09
C GLY A 135 -0.27 25.46 6.98
N TYR A 136 0.59 24.62 6.39
CA TYR A 136 1.66 23.96 7.11
C TYR A 136 2.78 24.95 7.44
N ASP A 137 3.50 24.69 8.53
CA ASP A 137 4.72 25.44 8.87
C ASP A 137 5.92 24.82 8.14
N ALA A 138 6.06 25.15 6.86
CA ALA A 138 7.01 24.53 5.96
C ALA A 138 8.14 25.48 5.55
N TYR A 139 9.34 24.91 5.40
CA TYR A 139 10.57 25.61 5.06
C TYR A 139 11.31 24.85 3.97
N CYS A 140 11.85 25.57 2.99
CA CYS A 140 12.88 25.03 2.12
C CYS A 140 14.18 24.91 2.91
N VAL A 141 14.85 23.77 2.80
CA VAL A 141 16.13 23.48 3.44
C VAL A 141 17.20 23.41 2.36
N HIS A 142 18.33 24.06 2.61
CA HIS A 142 19.55 23.92 1.84
C HIS A 142 20.62 23.29 2.72
N GLY A 143 21.21 22.21 2.23
CA GLY A 143 22.21 21.47 2.98
C GLY A 143 22.87 20.38 2.16
N TYR A 144 23.30 19.33 2.85
CA TYR A 144 24.01 18.20 2.26
C TYR A 144 23.25 16.91 2.48
N ALA A 145 23.24 16.06 1.46
CA ALA A 145 22.60 14.75 1.51
C ALA A 145 23.48 13.69 0.84
N THR A 146 23.12 12.41 1.01
CA THR A 146 23.83 11.30 0.39
C THR A 146 23.64 11.27 -1.13
N LEU A 147 24.44 10.47 -1.83
CA LEU A 147 24.40 10.35 -3.29
C LEU A 147 23.02 9.89 -3.78
N GLU A 148 22.43 8.94 -3.07
CA GLU A 148 21.15 8.30 -3.39
C GLU A 148 20.04 9.34 -3.36
N MET A 149 19.99 10.14 -2.29
CA MET A 149 19.06 11.25 -2.11
C MET A 149 19.21 12.32 -3.21
N CYS A 150 20.45 12.68 -3.55
CA CYS A 150 20.72 13.70 -4.57
C CYS A 150 20.41 13.24 -6.01
N SER A 151 20.54 11.93 -6.27
CA SER A 151 20.42 11.36 -7.62
C SER A 151 19.07 10.72 -7.89
N LEU A 152 18.15 10.71 -6.90
CA LEU A 152 16.89 9.96 -6.93
C LEU A 152 17.15 8.46 -7.22
N ASP A 153 18.23 7.92 -6.66
CA ASP A 153 18.53 6.50 -6.80
C ASP A 153 17.83 5.74 -5.67
N GLN A 154 16.80 4.99 -6.02
CA GLN A 154 16.03 4.17 -5.08
C GLN A 154 16.33 2.68 -5.24
N THR A 155 17.32 2.31 -6.05
CA THR A 155 17.60 0.90 -6.42
C THR A 155 18.05 0.03 -5.25
N GLN A 156 18.47 0.62 -4.14
CA GLN A 156 18.82 -0.08 -2.90
C GLN A 156 17.71 0.02 -1.84
N GLU A 157 16.66 0.79 -2.09
CA GLU A 157 15.55 0.92 -1.15
C GLU A 157 14.56 -0.22 -1.36
N VAL A 158 14.09 -0.81 -0.26
CA VAL A 158 12.96 -1.74 -0.30
C VAL A 158 11.69 -0.97 -0.66
N CYS A 159 11.00 -1.45 -1.69
CA CYS A 159 9.74 -0.86 -2.18
C CYS A 159 8.73 -0.70 -1.02
N PRO A 160 8.15 0.49 -0.79
CA PRO A 160 7.20 0.71 0.29
C PRO A 160 5.98 -0.22 0.28
N ARG A 161 5.57 -0.69 -0.92
CA ARG A 161 4.45 -1.63 -1.09
C ARG A 161 4.76 -3.05 -0.62
N LEU A 162 6.05 -3.40 -0.49
CA LEU A 162 6.51 -4.72 0.00
C LEU A 162 6.81 -4.73 1.50
N ARG A 163 6.86 -3.55 2.14
CA ARG A 163 7.10 -3.47 3.59
C ARG A 163 5.93 -4.06 4.35
N LYS A 164 6.16 -5.18 5.03
CA LYS A 164 5.21 -5.71 6.00
C LYS A 164 5.01 -4.67 7.13
N PRO A 165 3.78 -4.48 7.63
CA PRO A 165 3.58 -3.67 8.84
C PRO A 165 4.47 -4.23 9.96
N PRO A 166 5.11 -3.39 10.79
CA PRO A 166 5.92 -3.88 11.89
C PRO A 166 5.04 -4.74 12.80
N GLU A 167 5.36 -6.03 12.90
CA GLU A 167 4.71 -6.93 13.84
C GLU A 167 4.96 -6.40 15.24
N VAL A 168 3.89 -5.98 15.92
CA VAL A 168 4.00 -5.55 17.32
C VAL A 168 4.31 -6.81 18.12
N PRO A 169 5.50 -6.93 18.75
CA PRO A 169 5.80 -8.11 19.54
C PRO A 169 4.82 -8.15 20.71
N VAL A 170 3.91 -9.14 20.68
CA VAL A 170 3.09 -9.50 21.84
C VAL A 170 4.08 -9.96 22.91
N LYS A 171 4.29 -9.11 23.92
CA LYS A 171 5.10 -9.49 25.08
C LYS A 171 4.37 -10.61 25.81
N GLU A 172 4.82 -11.84 25.63
CA GLU A 172 4.42 -12.93 26.52
C GLU A 172 5.05 -12.70 27.90
N ASP A 173 4.20 -12.56 28.92
CA ASP A 173 4.64 -12.52 30.31
C ASP A 173 5.26 -13.88 30.69
N PRO A 174 6.50 -13.93 31.21
CA PRO A 174 7.11 -15.19 31.60
C PRO A 174 6.43 -15.74 32.86
N ASN A 175 5.62 -16.77 32.69
CA ASN A 175 4.95 -17.49 33.78
C ASN A 175 5.96 -18.03 34.80
N LYS A 176 5.90 -17.52 36.03
CA LYS A 176 6.86 -17.74 37.13
C LYS A 176 6.60 -19.04 37.93
N TYR A 177 6.25 -20.14 37.28
CA TYR A 177 6.17 -21.47 37.91
C TYR A 177 6.54 -22.57 36.91
N ARG A 178 7.84 -22.95 36.85
CA ARG A 178 8.29 -24.15 36.15
C ARG A 178 8.16 -25.36 37.09
N ILE A 179 7.10 -26.15 36.89
CA ILE A 179 6.99 -27.49 37.48
C ILE A 179 7.97 -28.40 36.71
N LYS A 180 8.97 -28.96 37.40
CA LYS A 180 9.90 -29.93 36.80
C LYS A 180 9.22 -31.30 36.79
N TYR A 181 8.80 -31.75 35.61
CA TYR A 181 8.42 -33.15 35.41
C TYR A 181 9.69 -34.02 35.33
N PRO A 182 9.66 -35.25 35.89
CA PRO A 182 10.72 -36.23 35.66
C PRO A 182 10.85 -36.53 34.17
N SER A 183 12.08 -36.68 33.67
CA SER A 183 12.36 -36.95 32.26
C SER A 183 11.67 -38.24 31.81
N GLU A 184 10.69 -38.11 30.92
CA GLU A 184 10.10 -39.24 30.21
C GLU A 184 11.14 -39.87 29.26
N PRO A 185 11.10 -41.20 29.07
CA PRO A 185 11.92 -41.87 28.06
C PRO A 185 11.44 -41.42 26.67
N LYS A 186 12.26 -40.63 25.98
CA LYS A 186 11.98 -40.14 24.62
C LYS A 186 11.92 -41.32 23.66
N SER A 187 10.82 -41.42 22.92
CA SER A 187 10.64 -42.39 21.85
C SER A 187 11.64 -42.13 20.71
N GLN A 188 12.15 -43.18 20.06
CA GLN A 188 13.08 -43.03 18.93
C GLN A 188 12.49 -42.18 17.78
N PHE A 189 11.17 -42.12 17.66
CA PHE A 189 10.48 -41.28 16.67
C PHE A 189 10.58 -39.78 16.98
N GLU A 190 10.49 -39.39 18.25
CA GLU A 190 10.62 -37.97 18.67
C GLU A 190 12.05 -37.45 18.48
N LEU A 191 13.04 -38.33 18.62
CA LEU A 191 14.44 -38.00 18.32
C LEU A 191 14.67 -37.80 16.82
N GLN A 192 14.02 -38.60 15.96
CA GLN A 192 14.10 -38.41 14.51
C GLN A 192 13.38 -37.15 14.03
N GLN A 193 12.23 -36.82 14.63
CA GLN A 193 11.48 -35.61 14.28
C GLN A 193 12.26 -34.35 14.69
N LYS A 194 12.87 -34.35 15.89
CA LYS A 194 13.77 -33.27 16.32
C LYS A 194 15.04 -33.16 15.49
N ALA A 195 15.60 -34.28 15.04
CA ALA A 195 16.77 -34.24 14.16
C ALA A 195 16.43 -33.60 12.80
N LYS A 196 15.24 -33.86 12.25
CA LYS A 196 14.76 -33.17 11.03
C LYS A 196 14.53 -31.69 11.26
N GLU A 197 13.87 -31.31 12.36
CA GLU A 197 13.68 -29.90 12.73
C GLU A 197 15.02 -29.18 12.95
N GLU A 198 16.01 -29.84 13.54
CA GLU A 198 17.36 -29.30 13.72
C GLU A 198 18.16 -29.22 12.41
N GLU A 199 17.96 -30.15 11.47
CA GLU A 199 18.56 -30.09 10.14
C GLU A 199 17.94 -28.98 9.28
N GLU A 200 16.62 -28.86 9.28
CA GLU A 200 15.91 -27.76 8.62
C GLU A 200 16.33 -26.40 9.20
N ALA A 201 16.39 -26.27 10.53
CA ALA A 201 16.85 -25.04 11.18
C ALA A 201 18.32 -24.72 10.90
N LYS A 202 19.19 -25.73 10.75
CA LYS A 202 20.58 -25.51 10.34
C LYS A 202 20.68 -25.09 8.87
N CYS A 203 19.88 -25.67 7.99
CA CYS A 203 19.81 -25.29 6.58
C CYS A 203 19.39 -23.82 6.45
N THR A 204 18.35 -23.40 7.18
CA THR A 204 17.92 -21.99 7.22
C THR A 204 19.01 -21.08 7.80
N GLN A 205 19.73 -21.50 8.85
CA GLN A 205 20.85 -20.71 9.41
C GLN A 205 22.06 -20.61 8.47
N GLU A 206 22.32 -21.64 7.66
CA GLU A 206 23.37 -21.60 6.64
C GLU A 206 22.97 -20.68 5.48
N GLU A 207 21.71 -20.71 5.04
CA GLU A 207 21.16 -19.77 4.06
C GLU A 207 21.21 -18.32 4.57
N GLU A 208 20.79 -18.05 5.82
CA GLU A 208 20.89 -16.71 6.44
C GLU A 208 22.35 -16.22 6.53
N ARG A 209 23.30 -17.12 6.80
CA ARG A 209 24.74 -16.77 6.82
C ARG A 209 25.30 -16.52 5.43
N GLU A 210 24.87 -17.29 4.43
CA GLU A 210 25.26 -17.07 3.04
C GLU A 210 24.69 -15.73 2.53
N GLU A 211 23.45 -15.40 2.88
CA GLU A 211 22.84 -14.09 2.63
C GLU A 211 23.62 -12.95 3.32
N GLU A 212 23.99 -13.08 4.61
CA GLU A 212 24.82 -12.07 5.30
C GLU A 212 26.19 -11.87 4.63
N VAL A 213 26.82 -12.96 4.13
CA VAL A 213 28.11 -12.88 3.45
C VAL A 213 27.97 -12.21 2.08
N VAL A 214 26.86 -12.41 1.36
CA VAL A 214 26.57 -11.72 0.09
C VAL A 214 26.31 -10.23 0.36
N GLU A 215 25.52 -9.89 1.39
CA GLU A 215 25.29 -8.49 1.80
C GLU A 215 26.59 -7.75 2.17
N GLU A 216 27.55 -8.42 2.81
CA GLU A 216 28.85 -7.82 3.11
C GLU A 216 29.70 -7.50 1.87
N VAL A 217 29.55 -8.30 0.81
CA VAL A 217 30.26 -8.12 -0.48
C VAL A 217 29.61 -7.03 -1.34
N GLU A 218 28.31 -6.78 -1.18
CA GLU A 218 27.56 -5.76 -1.90
C GLU A 218 27.63 -4.35 -1.29
N LYS A 219 28.41 -4.15 -0.21
CA LYS A 219 28.56 -2.82 0.42
C LYS A 219 28.87 -1.74 -0.65
N PRO A 220 28.07 -0.66 -0.70
CA PRO A 220 28.18 0.33 -1.75
C PRO A 220 29.59 0.92 -1.80
N LYS A 221 30.09 1.13 -3.02
CA LYS A 221 31.38 1.79 -3.24
C LYS A 221 31.39 3.11 -2.47
N ARG A 222 32.43 3.35 -1.66
CA ARG A 222 32.56 4.58 -0.86
C ARG A 222 32.41 5.81 -1.76
N ASP A 223 31.39 6.64 -1.53
CA ASP A 223 31.14 7.87 -2.30
C ASP A 223 32.27 8.89 -2.05
N PRO A 224 33.05 9.26 -3.08
CA PRO A 224 34.12 10.24 -2.93
C PRO A 224 33.63 11.63 -2.52
N LEU A 225 32.35 11.94 -2.79
CA LEU A 225 31.72 13.23 -2.49
C LEU A 225 30.76 13.17 -1.30
N HIS A 226 30.85 12.14 -0.46
CA HIS A 226 30.00 12.01 0.72
C HIS A 226 30.14 13.25 1.62
N GLY A 227 29.00 13.87 1.97
CA GLY A 227 28.96 15.11 2.77
C GLY A 227 29.29 16.40 2.01
N LEU A 228 29.67 16.32 0.73
CA LEU A 228 29.97 17.50 -0.11
C LEU A 228 28.85 17.85 -1.09
N ARG A 229 27.91 16.91 -1.34
CA ARG A 229 26.81 17.07 -2.30
C ARG A 229 25.76 18.02 -1.75
N VAL A 230 25.51 19.09 -2.49
CA VAL A 230 24.49 20.08 -2.17
C VAL A 230 23.13 19.54 -2.60
N HIS A 231 22.18 19.62 -1.69
CA HIS A 231 20.81 19.20 -1.92
C HIS A 231 19.83 20.18 -1.26
N ALA A 232 18.58 20.12 -1.69
CA ALA A 232 17.50 20.88 -1.09
C ALA A 232 16.27 19.99 -0.88
N TRP A 233 15.64 20.14 0.27
CA TRP A 233 14.45 19.40 0.67
C TRP A 233 13.50 20.30 1.47
N VAL A 234 12.39 19.77 1.96
CA VAL A 234 11.43 20.54 2.76
C VAL A 234 11.41 20.07 4.21
N LEU A 235 11.41 21.01 5.14
CA LEU A 235 11.21 20.80 6.57
C LEU A 235 9.79 21.24 6.95
N VAL A 236 9.06 20.39 7.68
CA VAL A 236 7.75 20.73 8.25
C VAL A 236 7.84 20.68 9.77
N LEU A 237 7.62 21.82 10.42
CA LEU A 237 7.64 21.93 11.89
C LEU A 237 6.34 21.41 12.50
N SER A 238 6.46 20.84 13.70
CA SER A 238 5.31 20.41 14.52
C SER A 238 4.44 21.59 14.99
N GLY A 239 3.16 21.33 15.22
CA GLY A 239 2.22 22.29 15.84
C GLY A 239 1.08 22.70 14.90
N LYS A 240 1.39 23.30 13.74
CA LYS A 240 0.35 23.65 12.76
C LYS A 240 -0.22 22.39 12.09
N ARG A 241 -1.49 22.44 11.67
CA ARG A 241 -2.16 21.35 10.92
C ARG A 241 -2.14 19.98 11.62
N LYS A 242 -2.09 19.93 12.96
CA LYS A 242 -2.02 18.70 13.79
C LYS A 242 -0.78 17.84 13.51
N VAL A 243 0.31 18.44 13.03
CA VAL A 243 1.60 17.74 12.89
C VAL A 243 2.19 17.53 14.28
N SER A 244 2.37 16.28 14.69
CA SER A 244 2.86 15.90 16.03
C SER A 244 4.37 16.07 16.17
N GLU A 245 5.12 15.65 15.16
CA GLU A 245 6.58 15.67 15.16
C GLU A 245 7.11 16.42 13.95
N THR A 246 8.26 17.05 14.10
CA THR A 246 8.95 17.72 13.01
C THR A 246 9.60 16.68 12.10
N PHE A 247 9.45 16.83 10.79
CA PHE A 247 9.95 15.86 9.81
C PHE A 247 10.44 16.53 8.52
N PHE A 248 11.27 15.80 7.77
CA PHE A 248 11.73 16.19 6.44
C PHE A 248 10.87 15.53 5.35
N ILE A 249 10.75 16.18 4.21
CA ILE A 249 10.16 15.61 3.00
C ILE A 249 11.22 15.67 1.91
N ASN A 250 11.58 14.51 1.35
CA ASN A 250 12.36 14.46 0.11
C ASN A 250 11.40 14.82 -1.04
N PRO A 251 11.62 15.95 -1.73
CA PRO A 251 10.67 16.41 -2.74
C PRO A 251 10.72 15.55 -4.01
N PHE A 252 11.80 14.81 -4.26
CA PHE A 252 11.92 13.93 -5.43
C PHE A 252 11.09 12.65 -5.30
N THR A 253 10.98 12.08 -4.09
CA THR A 253 10.19 10.87 -3.83
C THR A 253 8.80 11.20 -3.30
N GLY A 254 8.67 12.31 -2.58
CA GLY A 254 7.46 12.69 -1.83
C GLY A 254 7.35 11.98 -0.47
N ASN A 255 8.38 11.23 -0.06
CA ASN A 255 8.39 10.50 1.20
C ASN A 255 8.72 11.42 2.38
N ASN A 256 8.15 11.12 3.55
CA ASN A 256 8.59 11.73 4.80
C ASN A 256 9.80 10.98 5.37
N HIS A 257 10.62 11.72 6.10
CA HIS A 257 11.81 11.21 6.77
C HIS A 257 11.88 11.82 8.17
N SER A 258 12.35 11.04 9.13
CA SER A 258 12.67 11.59 10.46
C SER A 258 13.79 12.62 10.34
N THR A 259 13.81 13.62 11.21
CA THR A 259 14.93 14.58 11.28
C THR A 259 16.27 13.94 11.65
N LYS A 260 16.23 12.69 12.13
CA LYS A 260 17.40 11.89 12.52
C LYS A 260 17.89 10.92 11.43
N ASP A 261 17.26 10.96 10.25
CA ASP A 261 17.62 10.10 9.13
C ASP A 261 19.06 10.39 8.66
N GLU A 262 19.82 9.32 8.41
CA GLU A 262 21.24 9.37 8.05
C GLU A 262 21.46 9.89 6.63
N CYS A 263 20.42 9.90 5.80
CA CYS A 263 20.49 10.43 4.43
C CYS A 263 20.72 11.95 4.39
N PHE A 264 20.41 12.67 5.49
CA PHE A 264 20.57 14.13 5.60
C PHE A 264 21.80 14.48 6.45
N LEU A 265 22.87 14.88 5.76
CA LEU A 265 24.22 15.01 6.32
C LEU A 265 24.48 16.38 6.97
N GLY A 266 23.64 17.38 6.73
CA GLY A 266 23.73 18.67 7.43
C GLY A 266 22.92 19.76 6.77
N ILE A 267 22.58 20.80 7.54
CA ILE A 267 21.81 21.96 7.09
C ILE A 267 22.68 23.20 7.13
N GLU A 268 22.68 23.98 6.05
CA GLU A 268 23.35 25.29 5.97
C GLU A 268 22.36 26.41 6.27
N SER A 269 21.19 26.37 5.63
CA SER A 269 20.15 27.37 5.80
C SER A 269 18.74 26.83 5.54
N ILE A 270 17.75 27.53 6.08
CA ILE A 270 16.34 27.28 5.82
C ILE A 270 15.62 28.60 5.51
N TRP A 271 14.57 28.54 4.71
CA TRP A 271 13.75 29.73 4.41
C TRP A 271 12.31 29.37 4.09
N ASN A 272 11.41 30.31 4.32
CA ASN A 272 10.01 30.26 3.91
C ASN A 272 9.62 31.58 3.24
N ASP A 273 8.33 31.85 3.07
CA ASP A 273 7.81 33.09 2.49
C ASP A 273 8.03 34.34 3.38
N LYS A 274 8.39 34.16 4.66
CA LYS A 274 8.52 35.24 5.65
C LYS A 274 9.95 35.64 5.96
N ASN A 275 10.88 34.69 6.00
CA ASN A 275 12.25 34.96 6.44
C ASN A 275 13.27 33.94 5.89
N TYR A 276 14.52 34.17 6.27
CA TYR A 276 15.68 33.32 6.00
C TYR A 276 16.48 33.11 7.29
N TRP A 277 16.83 31.86 7.58
CA TRP A 277 17.60 31.47 8.76
C TRP A 277 18.85 30.70 8.36
N VAL A 278 19.95 31.02 9.03
CA VAL A 278 21.23 30.33 8.86
C VAL A 278 21.46 29.42 10.05
N ASN A 279 21.82 28.17 9.79
CA ASN A 279 22.18 27.24 10.84
C ASN A 279 23.58 27.57 11.38
N MET A 280 23.68 27.77 12.69
CA MET A 280 24.93 28.03 13.42
C MET A 280 25.37 26.82 14.26
N GLN A 281 24.62 25.71 14.21
CA GLN A 281 24.89 24.48 14.95
C GLN A 281 25.95 23.60 14.25
N ASP A 282 26.53 22.65 14.99
CA ASP A 282 27.48 21.68 14.45
C ASP A 282 26.74 20.50 13.76
N CYS A 283 27.00 20.31 12.46
CA CYS A 283 26.40 19.26 11.63
C CYS A 283 27.31 18.02 11.45
N ARG A 284 28.42 17.88 12.20
CA ARG A 284 29.37 16.75 12.02
C ARG A 284 28.75 15.35 12.14
N LYS A 285 27.63 15.21 12.87
CA LYS A 285 26.90 13.95 13.05
C LYS A 285 25.61 13.89 12.22
N GLY A 286 25.53 14.66 11.14
CA GLY A 286 24.30 14.82 10.37
C GLY A 286 23.29 15.72 11.06
N CYS A 287 22.01 15.45 10.84
CA CYS A 287 20.91 16.23 11.40
C CYS A 287 20.38 15.72 12.76
N LYS A 288 21.00 14.67 13.33
CA LYS A 288 20.47 13.94 14.51
C LYS A 288 20.33 14.77 15.78
N ASP A 289 21.27 15.68 16.02
CA ASP A 289 21.39 16.47 17.25
C ASP A 289 20.93 17.94 17.05
N LEU A 290 20.32 18.27 15.90
CA LEU A 290 19.91 19.65 15.59
C LEU A 290 18.64 20.04 16.35
N SER A 291 18.64 21.24 16.91
CA SER A 291 17.43 21.90 17.42
C SER A 291 16.71 22.63 16.29
N PHE A 292 15.40 22.42 16.19
CA PHE A 292 14.51 23.08 15.23
C PHE A 292 13.68 24.22 15.85
N ASP A 293 14.04 24.67 17.05
CA ASP A 293 13.49 25.90 17.62
C ASP A 293 14.16 27.13 16.98
N LEU A 294 13.47 27.72 16.00
CA LEU A 294 13.95 28.88 15.24
C LEU A 294 14.02 30.17 16.08
N SER A 295 13.49 30.16 17.30
CA SER A 295 13.57 31.28 18.24
C SER A 295 14.93 31.33 18.95
N ASN A 296 15.70 30.24 18.92
CA ASN A 296 16.98 30.15 19.60
C ASN A 296 18.11 30.76 18.76
N HIS A 297 18.51 31.98 19.12
CA HIS A 297 19.59 32.73 18.48
C HIS A 297 20.98 32.07 18.53
N PHE A 298 21.21 31.12 19.44
CA PHE A 298 22.47 30.35 19.44
C PHE A 298 22.49 29.26 18.37
N CYS A 299 21.32 28.76 17.97
CA CYS A 299 21.19 27.71 16.98
C CYS A 299 20.94 28.27 15.57
N TRP A 300 20.13 29.33 15.47
CA TRP A 300 19.68 29.90 14.21
C TRP A 300 19.90 31.41 14.19
N GLU A 301 20.67 31.88 13.20
CA GLU A 301 20.79 33.30 12.92
C GLU A 301 19.68 33.72 11.95
N ILE A 302 18.83 34.65 12.37
CA ILE A 302 17.68 35.13 11.59
C ILE A 302 18.04 36.40 10.84
N MET A 303 17.69 36.49 9.56
CA MET A 303 18.02 37.67 8.76
C MET A 303 17.17 38.89 9.15
N PHE A 304 15.88 38.70 9.39
CA PHE A 304 14.95 39.75 9.84
C PHE A 304 14.42 39.42 11.23
N PRO A 305 15.04 39.90 12.32
CA PRO A 305 14.50 39.67 13.65
C PRO A 305 13.12 40.33 13.79
N GLU A 306 12.13 39.55 14.24
CA GLU A 306 10.81 40.09 14.58
C GLU A 306 10.93 40.95 15.84
N SER A 307 10.37 42.15 15.82
CA SER A 307 10.24 42.98 17.02
C SER A 307 9.15 42.37 17.91
N ASN A 308 9.55 41.59 18.92
CA ASN A 308 8.64 41.02 19.91
C ASN A 308 7.88 42.13 20.68
N GLU A 309 6.66 42.49 20.26
CA GLU A 309 5.70 43.24 21.10
C GLU A 309 4.29 42.63 21.15
N ASP A 310 4.04 41.43 20.60
CA ASP A 310 2.69 40.83 20.60
C ASP A 310 2.51 39.67 21.58
N SER A 311 3.05 39.78 22.80
CA SER A 311 2.81 38.78 23.87
C SER A 311 2.78 39.38 25.28
N GLN A 312 2.05 40.49 25.47
CA GLN A 312 1.52 40.82 26.79
C GLN A 312 0.07 41.34 26.66
N LEU A 313 -0.88 40.49 27.05
CA LEU A 313 -2.25 40.91 27.35
C LEU A 313 -2.21 42.06 28.37
N PRO A 314 -2.93 43.17 28.16
CA PRO A 314 -2.90 44.27 29.10
C PRO A 314 -3.68 43.89 30.37
N THR A 315 -2.96 43.59 31.45
CA THR A 315 -3.54 43.53 32.79
C THR A 315 -3.85 44.95 33.25
N GLU A 316 -5.14 45.26 33.39
CA GLU A 316 -5.61 46.51 33.97
C GLU A 316 -5.08 46.69 35.40
N SER A 317 -4.38 47.79 35.67
CA SER A 317 -4.41 48.47 36.98
C SER A 317 -3.91 49.91 36.86
N PRO A 318 -4.37 50.82 37.74
CA PRO A 318 -4.59 52.21 37.38
C PRO A 318 -3.36 53.11 37.59
N LYS A 319 -3.38 54.18 36.80
CA LYS A 319 -2.46 55.32 36.77
C LYS A 319 -2.18 55.88 38.17
N ASN A 320 -0.91 56.11 38.46
CA ASN A 320 -0.47 57.28 39.21
C ASN A 320 0.85 57.83 38.66
N SER A 321 0.76 59.09 38.23
CA SER A 321 1.74 60.19 38.27
C SER A 321 3.08 60.14 37.50
N THR A 322 3.22 61.24 36.74
CA THR A 322 4.41 62.06 36.42
C THR A 322 5.40 61.58 35.36
N ASP A 323 5.15 62.06 34.14
CA ASP A 323 6.03 62.94 33.35
C ASP A 323 7.54 62.74 33.51
N ASP A 324 8.13 62.07 32.52
CA ASP A 324 9.49 62.36 32.05
C ASP A 324 9.57 62.01 30.56
N MET A 325 9.60 63.05 29.73
CA MET A 325 10.02 62.93 28.34
C MET A 325 11.46 62.46 28.28
N GLN A 326 11.67 61.20 27.91
CA GLN A 326 12.87 60.80 27.19
C GLN A 326 12.46 60.27 25.83
N GLU A 327 12.78 61.06 24.80
CA GLU A 327 12.87 60.65 23.41
C GLU A 327 13.87 59.49 23.26
N LYS A 328 13.47 58.27 23.62
CA LYS A 328 14.06 57.08 23.04
C LYS A 328 13.50 56.97 21.63
N LYS A 329 14.30 57.42 20.66
CA LYS A 329 14.15 57.06 19.24
C LYS A 329 13.76 55.59 19.17
N LYS A 330 12.48 55.33 18.84
CA LYS A 330 11.97 54.01 18.49
C LYS A 330 12.83 53.50 17.34
N ILE A 331 13.77 52.59 17.62
CA ILE A 331 14.31 51.67 16.63
C ILE A 331 13.19 50.65 16.40
N GLY A 332 12.15 51.11 15.71
CA GLY A 332 10.93 50.36 15.42
C GLY A 332 10.71 50.40 13.93
N ARG A 333 11.32 49.45 13.23
CA ARG A 333 10.94 49.06 11.88
C ARG A 333 11.37 47.61 11.69
N SER A 334 10.50 46.70 12.11
CA SER A 334 10.49 45.35 11.55
C SER A 334 10.46 45.49 10.02
N PHE A 335 11.43 44.89 9.34
CA PHE A 335 11.45 44.89 7.89
C PHE A 335 10.37 43.91 7.41
N GLU A 336 9.34 44.42 6.73
CA GLU A 336 8.27 43.59 6.18
C GLU A 336 8.72 42.96 4.86
N MET A 337 8.64 41.63 4.75
CA MET A 337 8.99 40.90 3.53
C MET A 337 8.08 41.33 2.37
N PRO A 338 8.63 41.75 1.21
CA PRO A 338 7.80 42.09 0.05
C PRO A 338 7.02 40.88 -0.45
N LEU A 339 5.89 41.14 -1.09
CA LEU A 339 5.10 40.10 -1.75
C LEU A 339 5.97 39.33 -2.76
N SER A 340 5.74 38.02 -2.83
CA SER A 340 6.40 37.18 -3.83
C SER A 340 6.18 37.73 -5.25
N TRP A 341 7.26 37.81 -6.02
CA TRP A 341 7.29 38.27 -7.40
C TRP A 341 6.68 37.26 -8.39
N VAL A 342 6.45 36.03 -7.91
CA VAL A 342 5.91 34.89 -8.65
C VAL A 342 4.38 34.98 -8.68
N ASP A 343 3.80 34.70 -9.85
CA ASP A 343 2.35 34.59 -10.01
C ASP A 343 1.79 33.40 -9.22
N ARG A 344 0.49 33.44 -8.93
CA ARG A 344 -0.16 32.29 -8.26
C ARG A 344 0.00 31.03 -9.10
N ILE A 345 0.41 29.94 -8.44
CA ILE A 345 0.56 28.63 -9.08
C ILE A 345 -0.83 28.18 -9.56
N LYS A 346 -0.92 27.76 -10.81
CA LYS A 346 -2.16 27.25 -11.42
C LYS A 346 -1.85 25.89 -12.02
N VAL A 347 -2.67 24.92 -11.66
CA VAL A 347 -2.69 23.57 -12.23
C VAL A 347 -4.12 23.34 -12.71
N SER A 348 -4.29 22.94 -13.96
CA SER A 348 -5.60 22.62 -14.52
C SER A 348 -6.05 21.21 -14.09
N CYS A 349 -7.36 20.93 -14.15
CA CYS A 349 -7.90 19.60 -13.82
C CYS A 349 -7.23 18.49 -14.64
N LYS A 350 -6.97 18.75 -15.93
CA LYS A 350 -6.29 17.80 -16.81
C LYS A 350 -4.85 17.51 -16.39
N GLU A 351 -4.12 18.52 -15.93
CA GLU A 351 -2.74 18.37 -15.46
C GLU A 351 -2.69 17.68 -14.09
N TYR A 352 -3.69 17.91 -13.25
CA TYR A 352 -3.82 17.23 -11.96
C TYR A 352 -4.16 15.75 -12.12
N GLU A 353 -5.12 15.42 -12.99
CA GLU A 353 -5.55 14.04 -13.27
C GLU A 353 -4.49 13.24 -14.03
N ASN A 354 -3.63 13.92 -14.80
CA ASN A 354 -2.52 13.30 -15.52
C ASN A 354 -1.19 13.89 -15.07
N PRO A 355 -0.70 13.50 -13.87
CA PRO A 355 0.48 14.12 -13.31
C PRO A 355 1.75 13.78 -14.10
N PHE A 356 1.82 12.62 -14.77
CA PHE A 356 3.05 12.12 -15.36
C PHE A 356 3.40 12.78 -16.72
N PRO A 357 4.46 13.60 -16.83
CA PRO A 357 4.76 14.33 -18.07
C PRO A 357 5.11 13.43 -19.27
N ARG A 358 5.60 12.20 -18.98
CA ARG A 358 5.92 11.18 -20.00
C ARG A 358 4.82 10.12 -20.16
N GLY A 359 3.63 10.36 -19.60
CA GLY A 359 2.50 9.42 -19.58
C GLY A 359 2.64 8.29 -18.56
N LYS A 360 3.88 7.95 -18.15
CA LYS A 360 4.16 7.01 -17.07
C LYS A 360 5.37 7.43 -16.24
N LYS A 361 5.40 6.98 -14.98
CA LYS A 361 6.56 7.06 -14.10
C LYS A 361 7.04 5.65 -13.78
N VAL A 362 8.35 5.44 -13.87
CA VAL A 362 8.99 4.15 -13.56
C VAL A 362 9.97 4.41 -12.43
N ILE A 363 9.83 3.64 -11.36
CA ILE A 363 10.68 3.69 -10.17
C ILE A 363 11.31 2.31 -10.00
N LEU A 364 12.62 2.30 -9.76
CA LEU A 364 13.39 1.10 -9.57
C LEU A 364 13.79 1.01 -8.09
N TYR A 365 13.47 -0.12 -7.48
CA TYR A 365 13.77 -0.47 -6.09
C TYR A 365 14.70 -1.67 -6.03
N ASP A 366 15.14 -2.03 -4.82
CA ASP A 366 15.82 -3.30 -4.61
C ASP A 366 14.84 -4.44 -4.91
N LYS A 367 15.25 -5.34 -5.83
CA LYS A 367 14.47 -6.48 -6.32
C LYS A 367 13.05 -6.14 -6.80
N ALA A 368 12.76 -4.88 -7.13
CA ALA A 368 11.41 -4.48 -7.55
C ALA A 368 11.40 -3.31 -8.55
N LYS A 369 10.37 -3.29 -9.39
CA LYS A 369 10.09 -2.23 -10.36
C LYS A 369 8.64 -1.80 -10.23
N GLN A 370 8.43 -0.51 -10.00
CA GLN A 370 7.10 0.08 -9.90
C GLN A 370 6.85 1.00 -11.10
N GLU A 371 5.79 0.74 -11.84
CA GLU A 371 5.31 1.58 -12.93
C GLU A 371 3.97 2.20 -12.53
N LYS A 372 3.81 3.50 -12.77
CA LYS A 372 2.60 4.28 -12.47
C LYS A 372 2.10 5.00 -13.71
N TRP A 373 0.79 5.02 -13.88
CA TRP A 373 0.05 5.69 -14.95
C TRP A 373 -1.09 6.52 -14.36
N ALA A 374 -1.57 7.50 -15.12
CA ALA A 374 -2.76 8.25 -14.73
C ALA A 374 -4.04 7.39 -14.89
N ALA A 375 -5.07 7.67 -14.08
CA ALA A 375 -6.32 6.90 -13.98
C ALA A 375 -7.08 6.67 -15.32
N TYR A 376 -6.78 7.47 -16.35
CA TYR A 376 -7.38 7.37 -17.67
C TYR A 376 -6.34 7.34 -18.81
N ALA A 377 -5.06 7.13 -18.49
CA ALA A 377 -4.01 7.06 -19.51
C ALA A 377 -4.13 5.77 -20.33
N ASN A 378 -4.49 4.65 -19.70
CA ASN A 378 -4.62 3.36 -20.34
C ASN A 378 -6.11 2.98 -20.53
N SER A 379 -6.44 2.39 -21.68
CA SER A 379 -7.82 2.00 -22.01
C SER A 379 -8.34 0.82 -21.19
N ASP A 380 -7.44 0.05 -20.59
CA ASP A 380 -7.72 -1.11 -19.73
C ASP A 380 -7.90 -0.75 -18.24
N GLY A 381 -7.73 0.54 -17.90
CA GLY A 381 -7.83 1.05 -16.54
C GLY A 381 -6.59 0.80 -15.67
N LEU A 382 -5.48 0.31 -16.22
CA LEU A 382 -4.25 0.05 -15.45
C LEU A 382 -3.64 1.36 -14.94
N VAL A 383 -3.49 1.48 -13.62
CA VAL A 383 -2.92 2.68 -12.96
C VAL A 383 -1.56 2.43 -12.33
N GLU A 384 -1.29 1.20 -11.91
CA GLU A 384 -0.04 0.85 -11.23
C GLU A 384 0.33 -0.60 -11.49
N ARG A 385 1.63 -0.87 -11.66
CA ARG A 385 2.19 -2.22 -11.77
C ARG A 385 3.43 -2.31 -10.89
N LEU A 386 3.50 -3.34 -10.07
CA LEU A 386 4.66 -3.69 -9.28
C LEU A 386 5.17 -5.06 -9.74
N THR A 387 6.38 -5.10 -10.27
CA THR A 387 7.07 -6.35 -10.59
C THR A 387 8.14 -6.60 -9.54
N VAL A 388 8.10 -7.77 -8.92
CA VAL A 388 9.09 -8.27 -7.95
C VAL A 388 10.01 -9.25 -8.66
N TYR A 389 11.30 -9.13 -8.44
CA TYR A 389 12.35 -9.93 -9.06
C TYR A 389 13.05 -10.82 -8.02
N ALA A 390 13.70 -11.89 -8.47
CA ALA A 390 14.48 -12.77 -7.60
C ALA A 390 15.81 -12.13 -7.18
N ASP A 391 16.37 -11.34 -8.08
CA ASP A 391 17.71 -10.78 -8.02
C ASP A 391 17.69 -9.24 -8.07
N SER A 392 18.70 -8.61 -7.47
CA SER A 392 18.85 -7.14 -7.48
C SER A 392 19.20 -6.59 -8.87
N ASP A 393 19.72 -7.44 -9.76
CA ASP A 393 19.92 -7.13 -11.18
C ASP A 393 18.62 -7.14 -12.00
N ARG A 394 17.51 -7.65 -11.42
CA ARG A 394 16.15 -7.70 -12.00
C ARG A 394 16.10 -8.48 -13.32
N THR A 395 16.69 -9.67 -13.33
CA THR A 395 16.71 -10.56 -14.50
C THR A 395 15.53 -11.54 -14.52
N GLU A 396 15.07 -12.01 -13.36
CA GLU A 396 13.98 -13.00 -13.26
C GLU A 396 12.77 -12.44 -12.48
N GLU A 397 11.60 -12.40 -13.13
CA GLU A 397 10.34 -11.93 -12.54
C GLU A 397 9.69 -13.03 -11.68
N LEU A 398 9.41 -12.73 -10.41
CA LEU A 398 8.76 -13.63 -9.46
C LEU A 398 7.26 -13.40 -9.39
N GLU A 399 6.87 -12.14 -9.21
CA GLU A 399 5.49 -11.75 -8.98
C GLU A 399 5.20 -10.41 -9.65
N VAL A 400 4.04 -10.30 -10.29
CA VAL A 400 3.54 -9.05 -10.84
C VAL A 400 2.20 -8.74 -10.21
N LYS A 401 2.09 -7.58 -9.56
CA LYS A 401 0.83 -7.03 -9.06
C LYS A 401 0.42 -5.84 -9.90
N GLU A 402 -0.79 -5.85 -10.42
CA GLU A 402 -1.38 -4.79 -11.23
C GLU A 402 -2.59 -4.22 -10.51
N TRP A 403 -2.72 -2.90 -10.45
CA TRP A 403 -3.88 -2.21 -9.92
C TRP A 403 -4.62 -1.47 -11.02
N PHE A 404 -5.93 -1.55 -10.98
CA PHE A 404 -6.82 -0.98 -11.98
C PHE A 404 -7.84 -0.05 -11.33
N GLU A 405 -8.22 0.99 -12.07
CA GLU A 405 -9.30 1.90 -11.69
C GLU A 405 -10.32 2.04 -12.83
N HIS A 406 -11.54 2.40 -12.45
CA HIS A 406 -12.64 2.74 -13.38
C HIS A 406 -13.01 1.66 -14.41
N ARG A 407 -12.71 0.39 -14.13
CA ARG A 407 -13.12 -0.73 -14.99
C ARG A 407 -14.59 -1.08 -14.79
N LYS A 408 -15.25 -1.47 -15.90
CA LYS A 408 -16.67 -1.87 -15.90
C LYS A 408 -16.93 -3.20 -15.19
N ASP A 409 -15.95 -4.10 -15.24
CA ASP A 409 -15.97 -5.39 -14.55
C ASP A 409 -15.56 -5.28 -13.08
N LEU A 410 -15.29 -4.08 -12.55
CA LEU A 410 -14.91 -3.85 -11.15
C LEU A 410 -13.64 -4.59 -10.71
N LEU A 411 -12.83 -5.10 -11.64
CA LEU A 411 -11.48 -5.61 -11.35
C LEU A 411 -10.64 -4.43 -10.86
N TYR A 412 -10.06 -4.55 -9.67
CA TYR A 412 -9.22 -3.49 -9.09
C TYR A 412 -7.78 -3.93 -8.87
N MET A 413 -7.52 -5.25 -8.83
CA MET A 413 -6.18 -5.75 -8.63
C MET A 413 -6.00 -7.15 -9.24
N ARG A 414 -4.84 -7.41 -9.83
CA ARG A 414 -4.44 -8.72 -10.38
C ARG A 414 -3.05 -9.07 -9.86
N GLU A 415 -2.88 -10.28 -9.34
CA GLU A 415 -1.59 -10.83 -8.93
C GLU A 415 -1.22 -11.99 -9.84
N VAL A 416 -0.01 -11.99 -10.39
CA VAL A 416 0.51 -13.06 -11.24
C VAL A 416 1.80 -13.57 -10.59
N ASN A 417 1.79 -14.81 -10.15
CA ASN A 417 2.98 -15.47 -9.65
C ASN A 417 3.62 -16.29 -10.78
N HIS A 418 4.80 -15.90 -11.23
CA HIS A 418 5.47 -16.50 -12.37
C HIS A 418 6.09 -17.87 -12.06
N GLN A 419 6.40 -18.17 -10.79
CA GLN A 419 6.91 -19.49 -10.40
C GLN A 419 5.82 -20.57 -10.48
N THR A 420 4.59 -20.22 -10.09
CA THR A 420 3.45 -21.14 -10.06
C THR A 420 2.50 -21.00 -11.25
N GLN A 421 2.69 -19.94 -12.06
CA GLN A 421 1.76 -19.51 -13.11
C GLN A 421 0.33 -19.25 -12.58
N LEU A 422 0.21 -18.93 -11.29
CA LEU A 422 -1.06 -18.66 -10.63
C LEU A 422 -1.44 -17.18 -10.81
N ILE A 423 -2.62 -16.94 -11.34
CA ILE A 423 -3.21 -15.60 -11.50
C ILE A 423 -4.34 -15.46 -10.49
N THR A 424 -4.38 -14.36 -9.75
CA THR A 424 -5.48 -14.02 -8.85
C THR A 424 -6.05 -12.64 -9.20
N ASP A 425 -7.31 -12.62 -9.61
CA ASP A 425 -8.07 -11.41 -9.95
C ASP A 425 -8.96 -11.00 -8.77
N HIS A 426 -8.85 -9.76 -8.32
CA HIS A 426 -9.62 -9.20 -7.20
C HIS A 426 -10.61 -8.13 -7.66
N PHE A 427 -11.85 -8.24 -7.18
CA PHE A 427 -12.97 -7.42 -7.64
C PHE A 427 -13.58 -6.60 -6.50
N HIS A 428 -14.07 -5.40 -6.81
CA HIS A 428 -14.80 -4.59 -5.84
C HIS A 428 -16.20 -5.17 -5.55
N PRO A 429 -16.77 -4.87 -4.37
CA PRO A 429 -18.16 -5.20 -4.09
C PRO A 429 -19.10 -4.61 -5.15
N GLY A 430 -20.07 -5.40 -5.60
CA GLY A 430 -21.02 -5.01 -6.66
C GLY A 430 -20.75 -5.63 -8.02
N HIS A 431 -19.75 -6.50 -8.15
CA HIS A 431 -19.56 -7.33 -9.35
C HIS A 431 -20.86 -8.06 -9.72
N PRO A 432 -21.25 -8.16 -11.01
CA PRO A 432 -22.50 -8.81 -11.42
C PRO A 432 -22.66 -10.26 -10.90
N LEU A 433 -21.55 -10.99 -10.84
CA LEU A 433 -21.47 -12.35 -10.28
C LEU A 433 -21.10 -12.37 -8.78
N LEU A 434 -21.03 -11.20 -8.13
CA LEU A 434 -20.68 -11.02 -6.71
C LEU A 434 -19.31 -11.60 -6.32
N LEU A 435 -18.39 -11.63 -7.29
CA LEU A 435 -17.02 -12.08 -7.12
C LEU A 435 -16.26 -11.15 -6.20
N LYS A 436 -15.40 -11.77 -5.39
CA LYS A 436 -14.42 -11.11 -4.54
C LYS A 436 -13.01 -11.40 -5.06
N ALA A 437 -12.71 -12.66 -5.36
CA ALA A 437 -11.44 -13.07 -5.95
C ALA A 437 -11.63 -14.25 -6.89
N HIS A 438 -10.81 -14.35 -7.93
CA HIS A 438 -10.77 -15.51 -8.82
C HIS A 438 -9.31 -15.90 -9.07
N THR A 439 -8.92 -17.08 -8.58
CA THR A 439 -7.57 -17.63 -8.66
C THR A 439 -7.54 -18.79 -9.65
N TYR A 440 -6.71 -18.72 -10.69
CA TYR A 440 -6.63 -19.73 -11.74
C TYR A 440 -5.23 -19.82 -12.35
N THR A 441 -4.91 -20.97 -12.95
CA THR A 441 -3.69 -21.15 -13.78
C THR A 441 -4.00 -21.04 -15.27
N SER A 442 -5.22 -21.42 -15.65
CA SER A 442 -5.76 -21.29 -16.98
C SER A 442 -7.28 -21.06 -16.87
N LEU A 443 -7.87 -20.48 -17.91
CA LEU A 443 -9.33 -20.35 -18.04
C LEU A 443 -9.92 -21.51 -18.84
N GLU A 444 -9.10 -22.51 -19.20
CA GLU A 444 -9.57 -23.71 -19.88
C GLU A 444 -10.41 -24.58 -18.93
N PRO A 445 -11.46 -25.24 -19.43
CA PRO A 445 -12.25 -26.17 -18.63
C PRO A 445 -11.37 -27.24 -17.98
N GLU A 446 -11.74 -27.68 -16.77
CA GLU A 446 -11.01 -28.72 -16.01
C GLU A 446 -9.62 -28.34 -15.53
N THR A 447 -9.20 -27.08 -15.74
CA THR A 447 -8.04 -26.52 -15.06
C THR A 447 -8.44 -26.02 -13.68
N GLY A 448 -7.60 -26.28 -12.69
CA GLY A 448 -7.91 -25.98 -11.30
C GLY A 448 -8.07 -24.46 -11.09
N HIS A 449 -9.25 -24.04 -10.64
CA HIS A 449 -9.51 -22.64 -10.32
C HIS A 449 -10.34 -22.52 -9.03
N THR A 450 -10.21 -21.37 -8.36
CA THR A 450 -10.87 -21.08 -7.09
C THR A 450 -11.52 -19.71 -7.18
N VAL A 451 -12.80 -19.66 -6.88
CA VAL A 451 -13.61 -18.45 -6.92
C VAL A 451 -14.06 -18.13 -5.49
N GLU A 452 -13.80 -16.91 -5.03
CA GLU A 452 -14.31 -16.35 -3.78
C GLU A 452 -15.40 -15.33 -4.08
N PHE A 453 -16.44 -15.33 -3.25
CA PHE A 453 -17.61 -14.48 -3.39
C PHE A 453 -17.82 -13.61 -2.16
N TYR A 454 -18.50 -12.47 -2.34
CA TYR A 454 -19.06 -11.70 -1.23
C TYR A 454 -20.32 -12.39 -0.70
N HIS A 455 -20.15 -13.33 0.25
CA HIS A 455 -21.24 -14.18 0.76
C HIS A 455 -22.48 -13.40 1.22
N LYS A 456 -22.30 -12.23 1.85
CA LYS A 456 -23.42 -11.39 2.34
C LYS A 456 -24.32 -10.84 1.23
N ALA A 457 -23.80 -10.76 0.01
CA ALA A 457 -24.57 -10.31 -1.14
C ALA A 457 -25.28 -11.47 -1.86
N ARG A 458 -24.90 -12.73 -1.56
CA ARG A 458 -25.51 -13.91 -2.16
C ARG A 458 -26.60 -14.49 -1.26
N VAL A 459 -27.68 -14.96 -1.86
CA VAL A 459 -28.80 -15.58 -1.14
C VAL A 459 -28.45 -16.98 -0.63
N ASP A 460 -27.52 -17.67 -1.30
CA ASP A 460 -27.12 -19.05 -1.00
C ASP A 460 -26.03 -19.15 0.09
N GLY A 461 -25.46 -18.03 0.53
CA GLY A 461 -24.36 -17.97 1.52
C GLY A 461 -23.03 -18.52 1.01
N LEU A 462 -22.86 -18.77 -0.30
CA LEU A 462 -21.62 -19.28 -0.87
C LEU A 462 -20.52 -18.22 -0.76
N TRP A 463 -19.38 -18.57 -0.16
CA TRP A 463 -18.25 -17.65 -0.04
C TRP A 463 -17.02 -18.12 -0.82
N LYS A 464 -16.88 -19.42 -1.07
CA LYS A 464 -15.75 -19.98 -1.83
C LYS A 464 -16.16 -21.25 -2.58
N ARG A 465 -15.73 -21.33 -3.83
CA ARG A 465 -15.82 -22.52 -4.69
C ARG A 465 -14.42 -22.84 -5.21
N SER A 466 -13.98 -24.09 -5.11
CA SER A 466 -12.72 -24.56 -5.71
C SER A 466 -13.03 -25.73 -6.61
N GLU A 467 -12.69 -25.60 -7.89
CA GLU A 467 -12.93 -26.60 -8.91
C GLU A 467 -11.60 -27.16 -9.43
N THR A 468 -11.58 -28.46 -9.69
CA THR A 468 -10.49 -29.21 -10.31
C THR A 468 -11.10 -30.09 -11.41
N ALA A 469 -10.25 -30.78 -12.19
CA ALA A 469 -10.73 -31.71 -13.21
C ALA A 469 -11.73 -32.76 -12.67
N THR A 470 -11.50 -33.25 -11.45
CA THR A 470 -12.25 -34.37 -10.86
C THR A 470 -13.20 -33.97 -9.74
N GLU A 471 -13.01 -32.81 -9.11
CA GLU A 471 -13.75 -32.43 -7.90
C GLU A 471 -14.12 -30.95 -7.90
N MET A 472 -15.30 -30.63 -7.36
CA MET A 472 -15.71 -29.26 -7.02
C MET A 472 -16.07 -29.21 -5.54
N THR A 473 -15.51 -28.24 -4.81
CA THR A 473 -15.79 -28.02 -3.40
C THR A 473 -16.38 -26.62 -3.21
N GLU A 474 -17.49 -26.53 -2.49
CA GLU A 474 -18.18 -25.30 -2.16
C GLU A 474 -18.18 -25.10 -0.65
N TYR A 475 -17.97 -23.86 -0.20
CA TYR A 475 -17.95 -23.46 1.19
C TYR A 475 -18.97 -22.35 1.42
N PHE A 476 -19.76 -22.50 2.48
CA PHE A 476 -20.88 -21.63 2.79
C PHE A 476 -20.72 -21.03 4.19
N GLU A 477 -21.21 -19.82 4.36
CA GLU A 477 -21.27 -19.10 5.64
C GLU A 477 -22.69 -18.61 5.92
N GLU A 478 -23.06 -18.55 7.21
CA GLU A 478 -24.30 -17.92 7.70
C GLU A 478 -25.62 -18.49 7.12
N ARG A 479 -25.64 -19.74 6.65
CA ARG A 479 -26.88 -20.37 6.15
C ARG A 479 -27.83 -20.82 7.27
N GLU A 480 -29.13 -20.68 7.04
CA GLU A 480 -30.19 -21.11 7.97
C GLU A 480 -30.25 -22.63 8.17
N ASP A 481 -29.92 -23.40 7.13
CA ASP A 481 -29.88 -24.86 7.16
C ASP A 481 -28.56 -25.42 7.73
N LEU A 482 -27.63 -24.55 8.15
CA LEU A 482 -26.33 -24.89 8.72
C LEU A 482 -25.38 -25.65 7.78
N LEU A 483 -25.66 -25.70 6.47
CA LEU A 483 -24.72 -26.23 5.49
C LEU A 483 -23.47 -25.33 5.44
N HIS A 484 -22.29 -25.91 5.58
CA HIS A 484 -21.02 -25.15 5.55
C HIS A 484 -20.06 -25.63 4.48
N LYS A 485 -20.20 -26.87 3.99
CA LYS A 485 -19.35 -27.41 2.94
C LYS A 485 -20.10 -28.41 2.08
N ARG A 486 -19.87 -28.35 0.76
CA ARG A 486 -20.31 -29.35 -0.21
C ARG A 486 -19.13 -29.81 -1.05
N LEU A 487 -19.02 -31.10 -1.31
CA LEU A 487 -18.00 -31.72 -2.15
C LEU A 487 -18.67 -32.55 -3.24
N ILE A 488 -18.33 -32.27 -4.48
CA ILE A 488 -18.81 -32.97 -5.66
C ILE A 488 -17.61 -33.69 -6.27
N LYS A 489 -17.79 -34.98 -6.61
CA LYS A 489 -16.85 -35.75 -7.40
C LYS A 489 -17.46 -36.03 -8.77
N PHE A 490 -16.71 -35.70 -9.80
CA PHE A 490 -17.03 -35.97 -11.19
C PHE A 490 -16.31 -37.23 -11.68
N GLY A 491 -16.89 -37.89 -12.68
CA GLY A 491 -16.27 -38.98 -13.40
C GLY A 491 -15.69 -38.52 -14.73
N GLU A 492 -14.99 -39.42 -15.42
CA GLU A 492 -14.44 -39.17 -16.75
C GLU A 492 -15.56 -38.93 -17.78
N ARG A 493 -15.30 -38.08 -18.79
CA ARG A 493 -16.24 -37.87 -19.89
C ARG A 493 -16.28 -39.11 -20.78
N ASP A 494 -17.47 -39.50 -21.21
CA ASP A 494 -17.63 -40.52 -22.25
C ASP A 494 -17.09 -39.96 -23.58
N GLN A 495 -15.98 -40.52 -24.09
CA GLN A 495 -15.30 -40.12 -25.34
C GLN A 495 -16.14 -40.37 -26.63
N GLY A 496 -17.45 -40.59 -26.53
CA GLY A 496 -18.30 -41.10 -27.62
C GLY A 496 -19.18 -40.09 -28.37
N MET A 497 -19.20 -38.81 -28.01
CA MET A 497 -20.10 -37.81 -28.62
C MET A 497 -19.39 -36.51 -29.04
N GLU A 498 -18.30 -36.61 -29.81
CA GLU A 498 -17.92 -35.52 -30.69
C GLU A 498 -18.82 -35.54 -31.95
N MET A 499 -20.07 -35.07 -31.80
CA MET A 499 -20.83 -34.59 -32.96
C MET A 499 -21.07 -33.09 -32.81
N ALA A 500 -20.53 -32.34 -33.77
CA ALA A 500 -20.73 -30.91 -33.93
C ALA A 500 -22.23 -30.57 -33.89
N GLY A 501 -22.66 -29.87 -32.84
CA GLY A 501 -24.01 -29.33 -32.71
C GLY A 501 -24.82 -29.74 -31.46
N GLY A 502 -24.25 -30.49 -30.51
CA GLY A 502 -24.93 -30.81 -29.23
C GLY A 502 -25.02 -29.63 -28.27
N THR A 503 -26.14 -29.49 -27.56
CA THR A 503 -26.33 -28.54 -26.43
C THR A 503 -25.29 -28.78 -25.33
N ALA A 504 -24.95 -27.76 -24.53
CA ALA A 504 -23.94 -27.83 -23.46
C ALA A 504 -24.15 -28.99 -22.46
N GLU A 505 -25.38 -29.48 -22.31
CA GLU A 505 -25.72 -30.66 -21.50
C GLU A 505 -25.11 -31.98 -22.02
N ALA A 506 -24.85 -32.11 -23.33
CA ALA A 506 -24.35 -33.35 -23.94
C ALA A 506 -22.87 -33.64 -23.60
N ASN A 507 -22.12 -32.63 -23.19
CA ASN A 507 -20.70 -32.74 -22.82
C ASN A 507 -20.43 -32.63 -21.32
N ALA A 508 -21.47 -32.68 -20.48
CA ALA A 508 -21.34 -32.47 -19.04
C ALA A 508 -20.76 -33.69 -18.32
N ARG A 509 -19.77 -33.48 -17.43
CA ARG A 509 -19.11 -34.57 -16.69
C ARG A 509 -20.11 -35.37 -15.86
N PRO A 510 -20.06 -36.71 -15.79
CA PRO A 510 -20.96 -37.48 -14.96
C PRO A 510 -20.71 -37.20 -13.47
N ILE A 511 -21.76 -36.89 -12.70
CA ILE A 511 -21.66 -36.69 -11.25
C ILE A 511 -21.57 -38.07 -10.60
N VAL A 512 -20.44 -38.39 -9.95
CA VAL A 512 -20.20 -39.66 -9.27
C VAL A 512 -20.77 -39.60 -7.85
N GLN A 513 -20.44 -38.53 -7.12
CA GLN A 513 -20.77 -38.38 -5.71
C GLN A 513 -21.00 -36.92 -5.34
N ILE A 514 -22.00 -36.67 -4.49
CA ILE A 514 -22.22 -35.39 -3.82
C ILE A 514 -22.16 -35.65 -2.31
N LYS A 515 -21.36 -34.88 -1.59
CA LYS A 515 -21.30 -34.88 -0.12
C LYS A 515 -21.62 -33.48 0.41
N GLU A 516 -22.38 -33.41 1.49
CA GLU A 516 -22.70 -32.18 2.19
C GLU A 516 -22.42 -32.33 3.67
N TYR A 517 -21.90 -31.26 4.26
CA TYR A 517 -21.50 -31.18 5.66
C TYR A 517 -22.23 -30.04 6.35
N PHE A 518 -22.82 -30.34 7.50
CA PHE A 518 -23.65 -29.41 8.26
C PHE A 518 -23.00 -29.12 9.63
N HIS A 519 -23.21 -27.92 10.16
CA HIS A 519 -22.84 -27.59 11.53
C HIS A 519 -23.87 -28.12 12.53
N ARG A 520 -23.42 -28.42 13.75
CA ARG A 520 -24.27 -28.92 14.83
C ARG A 520 -25.38 -27.94 15.18
N ASN A 521 -26.62 -28.41 15.15
CA ASN A 521 -27.78 -27.67 15.63
C ASN A 521 -28.11 -28.02 17.09
N PRO A 522 -27.84 -27.13 18.06
CA PRO A 522 -28.11 -27.43 19.48
C PRO A 522 -29.60 -27.58 19.81
N LYS A 523 -30.52 -27.22 18.90
CA LYS A 523 -31.98 -27.38 19.10
C LYS A 523 -32.48 -28.81 18.82
N LYS A 524 -31.68 -29.64 18.15
CA LYS A 524 -32.00 -31.05 17.82
C LYS A 524 -31.10 -31.99 18.62
N PRO A 525 -31.58 -33.18 19.03
CA PRO A 525 -30.69 -34.19 19.61
C PRO A 525 -29.69 -34.68 18.56
N ALA A 526 -28.50 -35.12 18.95
CA ALA A 526 -27.40 -35.36 18.00
C ALA A 526 -27.71 -36.50 17.03
N ASP A 527 -28.48 -37.48 17.48
CA ASP A 527 -28.94 -38.65 16.72
C ASP A 527 -30.02 -38.33 15.67
N GLU A 528 -30.67 -37.17 15.75
CA GLU A 528 -31.62 -36.66 14.75
C GLU A 528 -31.05 -35.51 13.91
N ASP A 529 -29.81 -35.09 14.18
CA ASP A 529 -29.14 -33.97 13.51
C ASP A 529 -28.07 -34.48 12.53
N VAL A 530 -28.30 -34.27 11.23
CA VAL A 530 -27.43 -34.79 10.17
C VAL A 530 -26.15 -33.97 10.10
N GLU A 531 -25.00 -34.63 10.24
CA GLU A 531 -23.67 -34.03 10.09
C GLU A 531 -23.17 -34.14 8.65
N GLU A 532 -23.29 -35.34 8.06
CA GLU A 532 -22.81 -35.64 6.71
C GLU A 532 -23.92 -36.33 5.92
N ARG A 533 -24.17 -35.81 4.71
CA ARG A 533 -25.08 -36.39 3.73
C ARG A 533 -24.31 -36.75 2.48
N VAL A 534 -24.38 -38.00 2.05
CA VAL A 534 -23.64 -38.53 0.90
C VAL A 534 -24.58 -39.17 -0.11
N PHE A 535 -24.60 -38.64 -1.33
CA PHE A 535 -25.29 -39.23 -2.48
C PHE A 535 -24.25 -39.84 -3.43
N LYS A 536 -24.17 -41.16 -3.48
CA LYS A 536 -23.41 -41.88 -4.52
C LYS A 536 -24.34 -42.11 -5.70
N VAL A 537 -24.23 -41.24 -6.70
CA VAL A 537 -25.20 -41.14 -7.80
C VAL A 537 -25.13 -42.37 -8.71
N ILE A 538 -23.92 -42.87 -9.01
CA ILE A 538 -23.71 -44.03 -9.88
C ILE A 538 -24.17 -45.32 -9.20
N ASP A 539 -23.86 -45.46 -7.91
CA ASP A 539 -24.21 -46.65 -7.12
C ASP A 539 -25.69 -46.67 -6.67
N ASP A 540 -26.43 -45.56 -6.83
CA ASP A 540 -27.78 -45.35 -6.29
C ASP A 540 -27.83 -45.63 -4.76
N VAL A 541 -26.82 -45.11 -4.04
CA VAL A 541 -26.68 -45.25 -2.58
C VAL A 541 -26.73 -43.87 -1.92
N ILE A 542 -27.55 -43.75 -0.88
CA ILE A 542 -27.66 -42.54 -0.05
C ILE A 542 -27.22 -42.88 1.37
N GLN A 543 -26.29 -42.11 1.94
CA GLN A 543 -25.77 -42.31 3.29
C GLN A 543 -25.97 -41.04 4.11
N LEU A 544 -26.49 -41.20 5.32
CA LEU A 544 -26.62 -40.15 6.32
C LEU A 544 -25.79 -40.53 7.53
N THR A 545 -24.90 -39.64 7.96
CA THR A 545 -24.20 -39.70 9.24
C THR A 545 -24.71 -38.57 10.10
N TYR A 546 -25.11 -38.90 11.33
CA TYR A 546 -25.61 -37.94 12.31
C TYR A 546 -24.49 -37.49 13.24
N HIS A 547 -24.65 -36.32 13.87
CA HIS A 547 -23.66 -35.80 14.81
C HIS A 547 -23.44 -36.77 15.98
N LEU A 548 -22.21 -36.81 16.48
CA LEU A 548 -21.84 -37.64 17.63
C LEU A 548 -22.43 -37.05 18.92
N GLU A 549 -23.12 -37.88 19.70
CA GLU A 549 -23.61 -37.51 21.02
C GLU A 549 -22.46 -37.54 22.05
N VAL A 550 -22.54 -36.71 23.11
CA VAL A 550 -21.42 -36.44 24.04
C VAL A 550 -20.85 -37.70 24.71
N TYR A 551 -21.63 -38.77 24.83
CA TYR A 551 -21.24 -40.02 25.49
C TYR A 551 -21.07 -41.21 24.53
N ASP A 552 -21.23 -41.00 23.22
CA ASP A 552 -21.09 -42.04 22.21
C ASP A 552 -19.69 -42.02 21.58
N ILE A 553 -19.23 -43.20 21.14
CA ILE A 553 -17.91 -43.37 20.48
C ILE A 553 -18.06 -43.41 18.95
N ILE A 554 -19.26 -43.77 18.46
CA ILE A 554 -19.52 -43.96 17.03
C ILE A 554 -20.84 -43.25 16.67
N PRO A 555 -20.89 -42.43 15.62
CA PRO A 555 -22.10 -41.73 15.22
C PRO A 555 -23.16 -42.68 14.64
N SER A 556 -24.42 -42.28 14.76
CA SER A 556 -25.53 -42.97 14.08
C SER A 556 -25.41 -42.83 12.57
N LYS A 557 -25.69 -43.91 11.83
CA LYS A 557 -25.63 -43.96 10.37
C LYS A 557 -26.84 -44.67 9.77
N VAL A 558 -27.37 -44.10 8.69
CA VAL A 558 -28.44 -44.69 7.88
C VAL A 558 -27.97 -44.77 6.44
N VAL A 559 -28.02 -45.95 5.85
CA VAL A 559 -27.62 -46.19 4.45
C VAL A 559 -28.81 -46.77 3.69
N PHE A 560 -29.23 -46.11 2.63
CA PHE A 560 -30.19 -46.61 1.66
C PHE A 560 -29.41 -47.11 0.43
N ALA A 561 -29.55 -48.38 0.09
CA ALA A 561 -28.90 -49.00 -1.06
C ALA A 561 -29.93 -49.70 -1.95
N ARG A 562 -29.65 -49.76 -3.26
CA ARG A 562 -30.50 -50.49 -4.21
C ARG A 562 -30.29 -52.00 -4.10
N VAL A 563 -31.38 -52.78 -4.26
CA VAL A 563 -31.28 -54.25 -4.46
C VAL A 563 -30.58 -54.52 -5.79
N ILE A 564 -29.54 -55.35 -5.78
CA ILE A 564 -28.89 -55.82 -7.00
C ILE A 564 -29.83 -56.86 -7.68
N GLY A 565 -30.22 -56.64 -8.94
CA GLY A 565 -30.90 -57.66 -9.77
C GLY A 565 -32.30 -57.37 -10.32
N ARG A 566 -32.87 -56.16 -10.18
CA ARG A 566 -34.14 -55.78 -10.84
C ARG A 566 -33.97 -54.60 -11.82
N GLU A 567 -34.64 -54.65 -12.97
CA GLU A 567 -34.66 -53.60 -13.99
C GLU A 567 -35.23 -52.27 -13.43
N LYS A 568 -34.76 -51.13 -13.97
CA LYS A 568 -35.30 -49.79 -13.70
C LYS A 568 -36.77 -49.73 -14.15
N ARG A 569 -37.72 -50.06 -13.27
CA ARG A 569 -39.13 -49.65 -13.43
C ARG A 569 -39.35 -48.38 -12.63
N GLU A 570 -39.61 -47.28 -13.33
CA GLU A 570 -40.03 -46.03 -12.71
C GLU A 570 -41.33 -46.28 -11.92
N GLY A 571 -41.27 -46.13 -10.59
CA GLY A 571 -42.47 -46.07 -9.74
C GLY A 571 -42.60 -47.14 -8.64
N GLU A 572 -41.84 -48.23 -8.65
CA GLU A 572 -41.91 -49.26 -7.58
C GLU A 572 -40.63 -49.29 -6.73
N ILE A 573 -40.69 -48.71 -5.53
CA ILE A 573 -39.61 -48.77 -4.54
C ILE A 573 -40.01 -49.72 -3.41
N PHE A 574 -39.32 -50.86 -3.32
CA PHE A 574 -39.46 -51.79 -2.18
C PHE A 574 -38.35 -51.52 -1.15
N LEU A 575 -38.73 -50.90 -0.03
CA LEU A 575 -37.89 -50.77 1.16
C LEU A 575 -37.94 -52.09 1.95
N SER A 576 -36.91 -52.93 1.81
CA SER A 576 -36.71 -54.12 2.64
C SER A 576 -35.67 -53.84 3.74
N ARG A 577 -35.69 -54.63 4.82
CA ARG A 577 -34.63 -54.59 5.85
C ARG A 577 -33.23 -54.88 5.29
N GLU A 578 -33.14 -55.54 4.13
CA GLU A 578 -31.89 -55.89 3.47
C GLU A 578 -31.26 -54.71 2.71
N ASN A 579 -32.07 -53.72 2.31
CA ASN A 579 -31.67 -52.57 1.49
C ASN A 579 -31.39 -51.31 2.30
N THR A 580 -31.65 -51.36 3.61
CA THR A 580 -31.45 -50.23 4.52
C THR A 580 -30.61 -50.70 5.69
N VAL A 581 -29.30 -50.41 5.63
CA VAL A 581 -28.38 -50.72 6.72
C VAL A 581 -28.43 -49.56 7.70
N LYS A 582 -28.76 -49.86 8.96
CA LYS A 582 -28.78 -48.90 10.06
C LYS A 582 -27.74 -49.29 11.09
N TYR A 583 -27.00 -48.29 11.55
CA TYR A 583 -26.14 -48.42 12.70
C TYR A 583 -26.51 -47.32 13.69
N GLN A 584 -27.05 -47.70 14.84
CA GLN A 584 -27.41 -46.78 15.92
C GLN A 584 -26.90 -47.33 17.24
N PRO A 585 -26.06 -46.58 17.98
CA PRO A 585 -25.60 -47.00 19.31
C PRO A 585 -26.75 -47.16 20.31
N TRP A 586 -27.78 -46.30 20.23
CA TRP A 586 -28.97 -46.33 21.09
C TRP A 586 -30.25 -46.07 20.28
N SER A 587 -31.35 -46.78 20.61
CA SER A 587 -32.56 -46.81 19.75
C SER A 587 -33.53 -45.66 20.03
N SER A 588 -33.62 -44.68 19.13
CA SER A 588 -34.76 -43.77 19.05
C SER A 588 -35.99 -44.47 18.44
N GLU A 589 -37.19 -44.26 18.98
CA GLU A 589 -38.45 -44.86 18.47
C GLU A 589 -38.81 -44.42 17.04
N LYS A 590 -38.37 -43.23 16.61
CA LYS A 590 -38.69 -42.69 15.27
C LYS A 590 -38.03 -43.46 14.13
N HIS A 591 -36.79 -43.93 14.33
CA HIS A 591 -36.04 -44.66 13.30
C HIS A 591 -36.42 -46.16 13.22
N LYS A 592 -37.29 -46.64 14.11
CA LYS A 592 -37.93 -47.97 14.01
C LYS A 592 -39.09 -48.00 13.03
N ASN A 593 -39.65 -46.83 12.68
CA ASN A 593 -40.80 -46.70 11.80
C ASN A 593 -40.39 -46.76 10.32
N MET A 594 -40.70 -47.87 9.64
CA MET A 594 -40.43 -48.02 8.20
C MET A 594 -41.15 -46.97 7.35
N ARG A 595 -42.29 -46.43 7.79
CA ARG A 595 -43.03 -45.38 7.08
C ARG A 595 -42.27 -44.05 7.10
N TYR A 596 -41.62 -43.73 8.22
CA TYR A 596 -40.79 -42.53 8.34
C TYR A 596 -39.60 -42.59 7.38
N LEU A 597 -38.92 -43.73 7.32
CA LEU A 597 -37.77 -43.92 6.42
C LEU A 597 -38.16 -43.97 4.95
N TYR A 598 -39.35 -44.49 4.64
CA TYR A 598 -39.91 -44.42 3.29
C TYR A 598 -40.13 -42.97 2.86
N ASN A 599 -40.73 -42.15 3.73
CA ASN A 599 -40.92 -40.72 3.46
C ASN A 599 -39.57 -39.99 3.32
N LEU A 600 -38.63 -40.24 4.25
CA LEU A 600 -37.29 -39.64 4.22
C LEU A 600 -36.53 -40.01 2.93
N LEU A 601 -36.61 -41.26 2.46
CA LEU A 601 -35.99 -41.67 1.19
C LEU A 601 -36.57 -40.91 -0.01
N TRP A 602 -37.89 -40.68 -0.03
CA TRP A 602 -38.54 -39.89 -1.07
C TRP A 602 -38.10 -38.43 -1.05
N GLU A 603 -38.02 -37.82 0.13
CA GLU A 603 -37.49 -36.47 0.33
C GLU A 603 -36.05 -36.37 -0.18
N LEU A 604 -35.17 -37.29 0.24
CA LEU A 604 -33.76 -37.32 -0.20
C LEU A 604 -33.60 -37.54 -1.70
N ARG A 605 -34.49 -38.29 -2.36
CA ARG A 605 -34.45 -38.46 -3.82
C ARG A 605 -34.90 -37.21 -4.56
N ALA A 606 -35.89 -36.49 -4.05
CA ALA A 606 -36.28 -35.19 -4.58
C ALA A 606 -35.11 -34.20 -4.44
N GLU A 607 -34.53 -34.10 -3.25
CA GLU A 607 -33.36 -33.24 -2.99
C GLU A 607 -32.15 -33.63 -3.83
N GLN A 608 -31.88 -34.93 -4.04
CA GLN A 608 -30.81 -35.37 -4.93
C GLN A 608 -31.01 -34.87 -6.36
N LYS A 609 -32.26 -34.84 -6.85
CA LYS A 609 -32.58 -34.31 -8.18
C LYS A 609 -32.31 -32.81 -8.25
N ASP A 610 -32.74 -32.07 -7.25
CA ASP A 610 -32.55 -30.61 -7.17
C ASP A 610 -31.06 -30.26 -7.03
N LEU A 611 -30.32 -31.02 -6.21
CA LEU A 611 -28.86 -30.86 -6.06
C LEU A 611 -28.11 -31.12 -7.36
N LYS A 612 -28.51 -32.11 -8.16
CA LYS A 612 -27.90 -32.32 -9.47
C LYS A 612 -28.07 -31.10 -10.36
N GLN A 613 -29.25 -30.48 -10.35
CA GLN A 613 -29.49 -29.26 -11.12
C GLN A 613 -28.62 -28.10 -10.59
N LEU A 614 -28.60 -27.89 -9.27
CA LEU A 614 -27.77 -26.86 -8.64
C LEU A 614 -26.27 -27.01 -8.96
N VAL A 615 -25.77 -28.24 -8.99
CA VAL A 615 -24.37 -28.52 -9.38
C VAL A 615 -24.13 -28.14 -10.85
N ARG A 616 -25.09 -28.39 -11.75
CA ARG A 616 -24.97 -27.96 -13.15
C ARG A 616 -25.03 -26.45 -13.31
N ASP A 617 -25.91 -25.80 -12.56
CA ASP A 617 -26.01 -24.34 -12.54
C ASP A 617 -24.70 -23.72 -12.01
N SER A 618 -24.07 -24.39 -11.02
CA SER A 618 -22.77 -23.98 -10.46
C SER A 618 -21.60 -24.18 -11.43
N GLU A 619 -21.58 -25.28 -12.21
CA GLU A 619 -20.60 -25.49 -13.30
C GLU A 619 -20.77 -24.46 -14.43
N ALA A 620 -21.98 -23.92 -14.61
CA ALA A 620 -22.29 -22.92 -15.64
C ALA A 620 -22.04 -21.46 -15.19
N GLU A 621 -21.80 -21.22 -13.89
CA GLU A 621 -21.66 -19.89 -13.28
C GLU A 621 -20.25 -19.27 -13.44
N VAL A 622 -19.43 -19.78 -14.37
CA VAL A 622 -18.02 -19.39 -14.56
C VAL A 622 -17.84 -18.40 -15.70
#